data_AF-A0A952TFT3-F1
#
_entry.id   AF-A0A952TFT3-F1
#
_cell.length_a   1.000
_cell.length_b   1.000
_cell.length_c   1.000
_cell.angle_alpha   90.00
_cell.angle_beta   90.00
_cell.angle_gamma   90.00
#
_symmetry.space_group_name_H-M   'P 1'
#
loop_
_entity.id
_entity.type
_entity.pdbx_description
1 polymer ?
#
loop_
_entity_poly.entity_id
_entity_poly.type
_entity_poly.pdbx_seq_one_letter_code
_entity_poly.pdbx_strand_id
1 'polypeptide(L)'
;MNESVKLKLRKLPKAIAELSHSNQFLKMSAFSAYLICGLLVTLLFYQAIKPTAVLTLAPDGSYYQEAPKPDPKIEIERAVREYLKYRYNWTPKTVATQVGKAGDFILSSTKRAFDGSMQNVIRFSVDKIVAQRAYPVEIRVDLKKGIAIIEGDRITSIQGLKAAGDLRLELGFESGPRTEQNPWGVYISKEKEYSP
;
A
#
# COMPACT_ATOMS: atom_id res chain seq x y z
N MET A 1 30.89 70.14 -54.29
CA MET A 1 30.97 68.93 -53.46
C MET A 1 29.75 68.93 -52.55
N ASN A 2 28.73 68.12 -52.84
CA ASN A 2 27.50 68.02 -52.05
C ASN A 2 27.05 66.56 -52.05
N GLU A 3 27.55 65.76 -51.11
CA GLU A 3 27.06 64.41 -50.89
C GLU A 3 25.86 64.47 -49.94
N SER A 4 24.68 64.10 -50.45
CA SER A 4 23.47 63.99 -49.65
C SER A 4 23.47 62.64 -48.92
N VAL A 5 23.68 62.68 -47.61
CA VAL A 5 23.60 61.51 -46.73
C VAL A 5 22.14 61.02 -46.65
N LYS A 6 21.81 59.94 -47.38
CA LYS A 6 20.51 59.25 -47.26
C LYS A 6 20.47 58.42 -45.97
N LEU A 7 19.82 58.95 -44.93
CA LEU A 7 19.55 58.23 -43.69
C LEU A 7 18.67 56.99 -43.95
N LYS A 8 19.22 55.78 -43.70
CA LYS A 8 18.51 54.48 -43.73
C LYS A 8 17.57 54.35 -42.51
N LEU A 9 16.55 55.20 -42.39
CA LEU A 9 15.60 55.19 -41.26
C LEU A 9 14.44 54.16 -41.40
N ARG A 10 14.42 53.34 -42.46
CA ARG A 10 13.24 52.51 -42.83
C ARG A 10 13.24 51.06 -42.33
N LYS A 11 14.24 50.61 -41.55
CA LYS A 11 14.36 49.20 -41.09
C LYS A 11 14.01 48.95 -39.61
N LEU A 12 14.15 49.96 -38.75
CA LEU A 12 13.85 49.85 -37.32
C LEU A 12 12.38 49.50 -36.99
N PRO A 13 11.35 50.14 -37.58
CA PRO A 13 9.97 49.82 -37.22
C PRO A 13 9.57 48.40 -37.63
N LYS A 14 10.15 47.87 -38.73
CA LYS A 14 9.91 46.50 -39.18
C LYS A 14 10.55 45.47 -38.25
N ALA A 15 11.78 45.71 -37.81
CA ALA A 15 12.47 44.85 -36.85
C ALA A 15 11.77 44.83 -35.48
N ILE A 16 11.27 45.99 -35.02
CA ILE A 16 10.50 46.09 -33.77
C ILE A 16 9.16 45.33 -33.88
N ALA A 17 8.49 45.40 -35.02
CA ALA A 17 7.26 44.65 -35.27
C ALA A 17 7.49 43.14 -35.29
N GLU A 18 8.57 42.66 -35.94
CA GLU A 18 8.95 41.25 -35.96
C GLU A 18 9.34 40.73 -34.57
N LEU A 19 10.06 41.53 -33.77
CA LEU A 19 10.38 41.20 -32.38
C LEU A 19 9.13 41.16 -31.49
N SER A 20 8.18 42.07 -31.69
CA SER A 20 6.90 42.09 -30.97
C SER A 20 6.05 40.85 -31.28
N HIS A 21 5.96 40.48 -32.56
CA HIS A 21 5.26 39.28 -33.00
C HIS A 21 5.91 37.99 -32.46
N SER A 22 7.25 37.91 -32.50
CA SER A 22 8.00 36.78 -31.92
C SER A 22 7.79 36.68 -30.40
N ASN A 23 7.77 37.81 -29.69
CA ASN A 23 7.51 37.83 -28.24
C ASN A 23 6.07 37.39 -27.91
N GLN A 24 5.07 37.80 -28.71
CA GLN A 24 3.70 37.31 -28.54
C GLN A 24 3.60 35.82 -28.81
N PHE A 25 4.25 35.32 -29.86
CA PHE A 25 4.30 33.90 -30.16
C PHE A 25 4.94 33.11 -29.02
N LEU A 26 6.07 33.58 -28.48
CA LEU A 26 6.76 32.95 -27.36
C LEU A 26 5.91 32.93 -26.08
N LYS A 27 5.19 34.02 -25.79
CA LYS A 27 4.26 34.08 -24.64
C LYS A 27 3.10 33.11 -24.80
N MET A 28 2.51 33.03 -26.00
CA MET A 28 1.43 32.09 -26.29
C MET A 28 1.91 30.63 -26.22
N SER A 29 3.08 30.32 -26.77
CA SER A 29 3.66 28.98 -26.68
C SER A 29 4.00 28.61 -25.24
N ALA A 30 4.60 29.52 -24.47
CA ALA A 30 4.90 29.30 -23.05
C ALA A 30 3.62 29.06 -22.23
N PHE A 31 2.58 29.88 -22.44
CA PHE A 31 1.30 29.70 -21.78
C PHE A 31 0.65 28.34 -22.11
N SER A 32 0.69 27.94 -23.39
CA SER A 32 0.17 26.63 -23.82
C SER A 32 0.93 25.47 -23.19
N ALA A 33 2.26 25.58 -23.08
CA ALA A 33 3.10 24.57 -22.44
C ALA A 33 2.79 24.46 -20.93
N TYR A 34 2.58 25.58 -20.24
CA TYR A 34 2.15 25.58 -18.84
C TYR A 34 0.78 24.92 -18.65
N LEU A 35 -0.16 25.17 -19.56
CA LEU A 35 -1.50 24.58 -19.53
C LEU A 35 -1.45 23.06 -19.72
N ILE A 36 -0.66 22.59 -20.68
CA ILE A 36 -0.42 21.16 -20.91
C ILE A 36 0.26 20.51 -19.69
N CYS A 37 1.29 21.15 -19.12
CA CYS A 37 1.92 20.66 -17.89
C CYS A 37 0.92 20.55 -16.74
N GLY A 38 0.05 21.55 -16.55
CA GLY A 38 -1.01 21.51 -15.54
C GLY A 38 -1.98 20.34 -15.73
N LEU A 39 -2.38 20.08 -16.98
CA LEU A 39 -3.23 18.93 -17.32
C LEU A 39 -2.52 17.59 -17.05
N LEU A 40 -1.23 17.47 -17.37
CA LEU A 40 -0.48 16.26 -17.09
C LEU A 40 -0.32 16.01 -15.57
N VAL A 41 -0.06 17.05 -14.79
CA VAL A 41 0.03 16.95 -13.33
C VAL A 41 -1.31 16.53 -12.72
N THR A 42 -2.42 17.13 -13.14
CA THR A 42 -3.76 16.74 -12.65
C THR A 42 -4.12 15.31 -13.04
N LEU A 43 -3.76 14.86 -14.25
CA LEU A 43 -3.93 13.47 -14.67
C LEU A 43 -3.11 12.51 -13.78
N LEU A 44 -1.87 12.86 -13.44
CA LEU A 44 -1.02 12.04 -12.54
C LEU A 44 -1.64 11.92 -11.15
N PHE A 45 -2.11 13.02 -10.57
CA PHE A 45 -2.82 12.98 -9.28
C PHE A 45 -4.08 12.11 -9.35
N TYR A 46 -4.86 12.23 -10.43
CA TYR A 46 -6.04 11.39 -10.63
C TYR A 46 -5.70 9.90 -10.69
N GLN A 47 -4.64 9.53 -11.41
CA GLN A 47 -4.19 8.13 -11.47
C GLN A 47 -3.64 7.62 -10.13
N ALA A 48 -2.94 8.46 -9.36
CA ALA A 48 -2.40 8.08 -8.06
C ALA A 48 -3.50 7.80 -7.01
N ILE A 49 -4.68 8.41 -7.15
CA ILE A 49 -5.81 8.22 -6.23
C ILE A 49 -6.68 7.02 -6.62
N LYS A 50 -6.58 6.51 -7.86
CA LYS A 50 -7.38 5.37 -8.28
C LYS A 50 -7.04 4.13 -7.44
N PRO A 51 -8.04 3.44 -6.87
CA PRO A 51 -7.80 2.21 -6.13
C PRO A 51 -7.24 1.12 -7.05
N THR A 52 -6.35 0.28 -6.53
CA THR A 52 -5.79 -0.86 -7.27
C THR A 52 -6.91 -1.78 -7.76
N ALA A 53 -7.03 -1.93 -9.08
CA ALA A 53 -8.01 -2.82 -9.69
C ALA A 53 -7.57 -4.27 -9.52
N VAL A 54 -8.37 -5.07 -8.80
CA VAL A 54 -8.15 -6.53 -8.70
C VAL A 54 -8.89 -7.18 -9.86
N LEU A 55 -8.14 -7.68 -10.84
CA LEU A 55 -8.68 -8.40 -11.99
C LEU A 55 -8.82 -9.88 -11.65
N THR A 56 -10.03 -10.43 -11.81
CA THR A 56 -10.26 -11.88 -11.71
C THR A 56 -9.97 -12.53 -13.07
N LEU A 57 -8.91 -13.34 -13.12
CA LEU A 57 -8.53 -14.09 -14.32
C LEU A 57 -9.14 -15.49 -14.28
N ALA A 58 -9.67 -15.93 -15.42
CA ALA A 58 -10.05 -17.33 -15.62
C ALA A 58 -8.80 -18.21 -15.89
N PRO A 59 -8.89 -19.54 -15.79
CA PRO A 59 -7.75 -20.45 -16.00
C PRO A 59 -7.10 -20.36 -17.39
N ASP A 60 -7.82 -19.82 -18.37
CA ASP A 60 -7.38 -19.56 -19.73
C ASP A 60 -6.70 -18.17 -19.90
N GLY A 61 -6.59 -17.40 -18.82
CA GLY A 61 -6.03 -16.05 -18.83
C GLY A 61 -6.99 -14.97 -19.35
N SER A 62 -8.25 -15.32 -19.64
CA SER A 62 -9.27 -14.37 -20.06
C SER A 62 -9.84 -13.58 -18.87
N TYR A 63 -10.36 -12.38 -19.17
CA TYR A 63 -10.99 -11.52 -18.16
C TYR A 63 -12.37 -12.08 -17.80
N TYR A 64 -12.52 -12.59 -16.58
CA TYR A 64 -13.75 -13.21 -16.13
C TYR A 64 -14.73 -12.13 -15.65
N GLN A 65 -15.54 -11.59 -16.58
CA GLN A 65 -16.44 -10.45 -16.35
C GLN A 65 -17.56 -10.72 -15.33
N GLU A 66 -18.01 -11.97 -15.24
CA GLU A 66 -19.12 -12.39 -14.38
C GLU A 66 -18.66 -13.35 -13.27
N ALA A 67 -17.49 -13.06 -12.69
CA ALA A 67 -17.08 -13.75 -11.47
C ALA A 67 -18.18 -13.57 -10.40
N PRO A 68 -18.75 -14.65 -9.84
CA PRO A 68 -19.58 -14.50 -8.66
C PRO A 68 -18.73 -13.80 -7.61
N LYS A 69 -19.23 -12.67 -7.09
CA LYS A 69 -18.52 -11.90 -6.06
C LYS A 69 -18.13 -12.88 -4.95
N PRO A 70 -16.84 -13.05 -4.65
CA PRO A 70 -16.43 -14.00 -3.63
C PRO A 70 -17.10 -13.60 -2.31
N ASP A 71 -17.53 -14.60 -1.54
CA ASP A 71 -18.14 -14.37 -0.23
C ASP A 71 -17.20 -13.47 0.59
N PRO A 72 -17.66 -12.30 1.07
CA PRO A 72 -16.84 -11.41 1.89
C PRO A 72 -16.16 -12.13 3.05
N LYS A 73 -16.79 -13.16 3.62
CA LYS A 73 -16.20 -13.97 4.69
C LYS A 73 -14.94 -14.70 4.23
N ILE A 74 -14.95 -15.28 3.04
CA ILE A 74 -13.81 -16.02 2.48
C ILE A 74 -12.65 -15.06 2.22
N GLU A 75 -12.92 -13.86 1.71
CA GLU A 75 -11.88 -12.85 1.48
C GLU A 75 -11.26 -12.35 2.79
N ILE A 76 -12.08 -12.12 3.82
CA ILE A 76 -11.57 -11.76 5.15
C ILE A 76 -10.79 -12.92 5.76
N GLU A 77 -11.25 -14.16 5.63
CA GLU A 77 -10.52 -15.33 6.10
C GLU A 77 -9.14 -15.44 5.43
N ARG A 78 -9.07 -15.23 4.12
CA ARG A 78 -7.82 -15.21 3.35
C ARG A 78 -6.88 -14.11 3.83
N ALA A 79 -7.39 -12.90 4.04
CA ALA A 79 -6.61 -11.79 4.56
C ALA A 79 -6.04 -12.08 5.95
N VAL A 80 -6.90 -12.58 6.86
CA VAL A 80 -6.50 -12.96 8.22
C VAL A 80 -5.46 -14.07 8.21
N ARG A 81 -5.63 -15.09 7.36
CA ARG A 81 -4.67 -16.19 7.22
C ARG A 81 -3.29 -15.71 6.77
N GLU A 82 -3.25 -14.80 5.81
CA GLU A 82 -1.99 -14.21 5.32
C GLU A 82 -1.36 -13.29 6.39
N TYR A 83 -2.16 -12.52 7.12
CA TYR A 83 -1.69 -11.77 8.29
C TYR A 83 -1.05 -12.67 9.35
N LEU A 84 -1.71 -13.77 9.74
CA LEU A 84 -1.20 -14.72 10.75
C LEU A 84 0.14 -15.33 10.34
N LYS A 85 0.29 -15.63 9.05
CA LYS A 85 1.53 -16.16 8.48
C LYS A 85 2.70 -15.19 8.67
N TYR A 86 2.48 -13.89 8.54
CA TYR A 86 3.52 -12.89 8.80
C TYR A 86 3.71 -12.62 10.30
N ARG A 87 2.62 -12.51 11.04
CA ARG A 87 2.61 -12.14 12.47
C ARG A 87 3.20 -13.21 13.39
N TYR A 88 3.01 -14.48 13.08
CA TYR A 88 3.31 -15.59 13.99
C TYR A 88 4.23 -16.69 13.43
N ASN A 89 4.64 -16.62 12.15
CA ASN A 89 5.59 -17.59 11.57
C ASN A 89 6.93 -16.93 11.26
N TRP A 90 7.85 -16.96 12.24
CA TRP A 90 9.16 -16.34 12.11
C TRP A 90 10.23 -17.07 12.93
N THR A 91 11.48 -16.78 12.57
CA THR A 91 12.70 -17.23 13.25
C THR A 91 13.51 -16.02 13.68
N PRO A 92 14.54 -16.15 14.53
CA PRO A 92 15.38 -15.02 14.93
C PRO A 92 15.97 -14.22 13.76
N LYS A 93 16.20 -14.89 12.61
CA LYS A 93 16.74 -14.26 11.40
C LYS A 93 15.68 -13.51 10.58
N THR A 94 14.42 -13.92 10.67
CA THR A 94 13.33 -13.45 9.78
C THR A 94 12.26 -12.62 10.50
N VAL A 95 12.32 -12.52 11.83
CA VAL A 95 11.29 -11.84 12.63
C VAL A 95 11.08 -10.38 12.21
N ALA A 96 12.14 -9.62 11.98
CA ALA A 96 12.03 -8.21 11.61
C ALA A 96 11.31 -8.02 10.26
N THR A 97 11.61 -8.86 9.26
CA THR A 97 11.00 -8.76 7.93
C THR A 97 9.56 -9.28 7.92
N GLN A 98 9.29 -10.38 8.62
CA GLN A 98 7.95 -10.96 8.72
C GLN A 98 6.99 -10.04 9.46
N VAL A 99 7.42 -9.51 10.60
CA VAL A 99 6.60 -8.59 11.39
C VAL A 99 6.41 -7.25 10.68
N GLY A 100 7.41 -6.78 9.92
CA GLY A 100 7.26 -5.63 9.03
C GLY A 100 6.11 -5.81 8.04
N LYS A 101 6.03 -6.96 7.36
CA LYS A 101 4.93 -7.30 6.44
C LYS A 101 3.58 -7.42 7.15
N ALA A 102 3.55 -7.96 8.37
CA ALA A 102 2.33 -8.00 9.17
C ALA A 102 1.82 -6.58 9.48
N GLY A 103 2.72 -5.59 9.56
CA GLY A 103 2.39 -4.18 9.74
C GLY A 103 1.54 -3.57 8.62
N ASP A 104 1.60 -4.11 7.39
CA ASP A 104 0.80 -3.63 6.26
C ASP A 104 -0.70 -3.98 6.38
N PHE A 105 -1.02 -4.93 7.28
CA PHE A 105 -2.38 -5.33 7.62
C PHE A 105 -2.92 -4.61 8.86
N ILE A 106 -2.15 -3.74 9.50
CA ILE A 106 -2.59 -3.04 10.71
C ILE A 106 -3.23 -1.70 10.34
N LEU A 107 -4.34 -1.38 11.00
CA LEU A 107 -5.00 -0.11 10.83
C LEU A 107 -4.05 1.05 11.19
N SER A 108 -4.07 2.13 10.41
CA SER A 108 -3.14 3.26 10.60
C SER A 108 -3.22 3.89 11.99
N SER A 109 -4.40 3.90 12.61
CA SER A 109 -4.64 4.42 13.96
C SER A 109 -3.95 3.60 15.06
N THR A 110 -3.79 2.28 14.86
CA THR A 110 -3.22 1.36 15.85
C THR A 110 -1.81 0.91 15.50
N LYS A 111 -1.32 1.26 14.30
CA LYS A 111 0.01 0.92 13.79
C LYS A 111 1.15 1.29 14.73
N ARG A 112 1.10 2.48 15.36
CA ARG A 112 2.16 2.89 16.30
C ARG A 112 2.24 1.98 17.53
N ALA A 113 1.10 1.58 18.07
CA ALA A 113 1.05 0.67 19.22
C ALA A 113 1.54 -0.74 18.82
N PHE A 114 1.15 -1.19 17.63
CA PHE A 114 1.64 -2.44 17.05
C PHE A 114 3.16 -2.43 16.89
N ASP A 115 3.72 -1.41 16.22
CA ASP A 115 5.16 -1.30 15.97
C ASP A 115 5.95 -1.30 17.29
N GLY A 116 5.47 -0.60 18.32
CA GLY A 116 6.08 -0.60 19.66
C GLY A 116 6.09 -1.98 20.31
N SER A 117 4.98 -2.72 20.26
CA SER A 117 4.90 -4.09 20.80
C SER A 117 5.82 -5.05 20.01
N MET A 118 5.85 -4.89 18.70
CA MET A 118 6.62 -5.74 17.79
C MET A 118 8.13 -5.56 17.90
N GLN A 119 8.62 -4.36 18.22
CA GLN A 119 10.05 -4.16 18.52
C GLN A 119 10.50 -5.02 19.71
N ASN A 120 9.66 -5.16 20.74
CA ASN A 120 9.96 -6.02 21.88
C ASN A 120 10.02 -7.51 21.46
N VAL A 121 9.12 -7.95 20.57
CA VAL A 121 9.10 -9.32 20.04
C VAL A 121 10.36 -9.59 19.20
N ILE A 122 10.76 -8.65 18.34
CA ILE A 122 11.98 -8.76 17.53
C ILE A 122 13.20 -8.92 18.44
N ARG A 123 13.35 -8.02 19.43
CA ARG A 123 14.46 -8.08 20.38
C ARG A 123 14.48 -9.40 21.16
N PHE A 124 13.33 -9.80 21.70
CA PHE A 124 13.20 -11.05 22.44
C PHE A 124 13.55 -12.28 21.59
N SER A 125 13.10 -12.32 20.33
CA SER A 125 13.39 -13.42 19.41
C SER A 125 14.88 -13.57 19.13
N VAL A 126 15.58 -12.44 18.91
CA VAL A 126 17.02 -12.45 18.65
C VAL A 126 17.81 -12.81 19.91
N ASP A 127 17.53 -12.15 21.03
CA ASP A 127 18.28 -12.32 22.29
C ASP A 127 18.15 -13.73 22.87
N LYS A 128 16.95 -14.31 22.78
CA LYS A 128 16.63 -15.63 23.37
C LYS A 128 16.63 -16.76 22.35
N ILE A 129 16.95 -16.46 21.08
CA ILE A 129 16.93 -17.42 19.97
C ILE A 129 15.57 -18.14 19.96
N VAL A 130 14.49 -17.34 19.97
CA VAL A 130 13.12 -17.84 19.92
C VAL A 130 12.66 -17.88 18.48
N ALA A 131 12.05 -19.00 18.09
CA ALA A 131 11.29 -19.12 16.86
C ALA A 131 9.84 -19.45 17.20
N GLN A 132 8.91 -19.02 16.36
CA GLN A 132 7.50 -19.24 16.57
C GLN A 132 6.82 -19.62 15.26
N ARG A 133 5.87 -20.55 15.35
CA ARG A 133 5.02 -20.95 14.24
C ARG A 133 3.61 -21.25 14.71
N ALA A 134 2.63 -20.58 14.12
CA ALA A 134 1.22 -20.80 14.32
C ALA A 134 0.62 -21.68 13.21
N TYR A 135 -0.32 -22.53 13.61
CA TYR A 135 -1.09 -23.45 12.79
C TYR A 135 -2.58 -23.19 13.06
N PRO A 136 -3.20 -22.22 12.37
CA PRO A 136 -4.62 -21.96 12.52
C PRO A 136 -5.42 -23.16 11.99
N VAL A 137 -6.23 -23.76 12.84
CA VAL A 137 -7.12 -24.88 12.52
C VAL A 137 -8.45 -24.35 12.00
N GLU A 138 -9.01 -23.36 12.70
CA GLU A 138 -10.29 -22.75 12.35
C GLU A 138 -10.22 -21.22 12.43
N ILE A 139 -10.83 -20.55 11.44
CA ILE A 139 -10.99 -19.10 11.40
C ILE A 139 -12.47 -18.81 11.19
N ARG A 140 -13.16 -18.31 12.23
CA ARG A 140 -14.58 -17.94 12.18
C ARG A 140 -14.72 -16.43 12.04
N VAL A 141 -15.38 -15.97 10.99
CA VAL A 141 -15.59 -14.54 10.72
C VAL A 141 -17.02 -14.12 11.05
N ASP A 142 -17.15 -13.15 11.98
CA ASP A 142 -18.40 -12.45 12.29
C ASP A 142 -18.39 -11.05 11.65
N LEU A 143 -19.05 -10.94 10.49
CA LEU A 143 -19.18 -9.69 9.75
C LEU A 143 -20.00 -8.62 10.49
N LYS A 144 -20.94 -9.02 11.36
CA LYS A 144 -21.80 -8.07 12.08
C LYS A 144 -21.02 -7.35 13.17
N LYS A 145 -20.09 -8.06 13.80
CA LYS A 145 -19.23 -7.51 14.84
C LYS A 145 -17.91 -6.97 14.31
N GLY A 146 -17.51 -7.32 13.09
CA GLY A 146 -16.20 -6.98 12.54
C GLY A 146 -15.08 -7.74 13.26
N ILE A 147 -15.32 -9.00 13.61
CA ILE A 147 -14.39 -9.82 14.41
C ILE A 147 -14.10 -11.14 13.71
N ALA A 148 -12.84 -11.56 13.71
CA ALA A 148 -12.40 -12.89 13.34
C ALA A 148 -11.87 -13.62 14.58
N ILE A 149 -12.42 -14.80 14.87
CA ILE A 149 -11.98 -15.68 15.94
C ILE A 149 -11.13 -16.78 15.31
N ILE A 150 -9.93 -16.98 15.85
CA ILE A 150 -8.97 -17.96 15.35
C ILE A 150 -8.66 -18.94 16.46
N GLU A 151 -8.78 -20.22 16.12
CA GLU A 151 -8.43 -21.34 16.97
C GLU A 151 -7.39 -22.22 16.27
N GLY A 152 -6.40 -22.69 17.01
CA GLY A 152 -5.40 -23.61 16.50
C GLY A 152 -4.25 -23.80 17.46
N ASP A 153 -3.09 -24.17 16.91
CA ASP A 153 -1.90 -24.48 17.70
C ASP A 153 -0.77 -23.50 17.42
N ARG A 154 0.08 -23.29 18.42
CA ARG A 154 1.33 -22.55 18.29
C ARG A 154 2.47 -23.38 18.83
N ILE A 155 3.51 -23.50 18.01
CA ILE A 155 4.79 -24.09 18.41
C ILE A 155 5.80 -22.97 18.58
N THR A 156 6.33 -22.86 19.79
CA THR A 156 7.42 -21.95 20.13
C THR A 156 8.67 -22.77 20.41
N SER A 157 9.79 -22.39 19.81
CA SER A 157 11.09 -23.01 20.03
C SER A 157 12.01 -22.01 20.71
N ILE A 158 12.55 -22.33 21.88
CA ILE A 158 13.50 -21.49 22.62
C ILE A 158 14.80 -22.27 22.73
N GLN A 159 15.87 -21.77 22.08
CA GLN A 159 17.19 -22.43 22.08
C GLN A 159 17.14 -23.92 21.65
N GLY A 160 16.19 -24.29 20.80
CA GLY A 160 15.99 -25.66 20.31
C GLY A 160 14.98 -26.50 21.10
N LEU A 161 14.56 -26.06 22.30
CA LEU A 161 13.47 -26.69 23.05
C LEU A 161 12.13 -26.23 22.49
N LYS A 162 11.27 -27.19 22.11
CA LYS A 162 9.96 -26.90 21.54
C LYS A 162 8.87 -27.02 22.59
N ALA A 163 7.99 -26.04 22.66
CA ALA A 163 6.77 -26.05 23.43
C ALA A 163 5.59 -25.85 22.47
N ALA A 164 4.56 -26.69 22.60
CA ALA A 164 3.28 -26.50 21.95
C ALA A 164 2.32 -25.83 22.93
N GLY A 165 1.48 -24.94 22.44
CA GLY A 165 0.41 -24.34 23.21
C GLY A 165 -0.73 -23.91 22.30
N ASP A 166 -1.91 -23.78 22.90
CA ASP A 166 -3.12 -23.40 22.18
C ASP A 166 -3.02 -21.94 21.71
N LEU A 167 -3.54 -21.69 20.51
CA LEU A 167 -3.70 -20.36 19.95
C LEU A 167 -5.19 -20.03 19.87
N ARG A 168 -5.63 -19.09 20.72
CA ARG A 168 -6.98 -18.53 20.68
C ARG A 168 -6.90 -17.02 20.55
N LEU A 169 -7.23 -16.52 19.37
CA LEU A 169 -7.15 -15.10 19.04
C LEU A 169 -8.52 -14.56 18.64
N GLU A 170 -8.76 -13.31 19.03
CA GLU A 170 -9.85 -12.50 18.55
C GLU A 170 -9.26 -11.25 17.88
N LEU A 171 -9.49 -11.13 16.59
CA LEU A 171 -9.02 -10.02 15.78
C LEU A 171 -10.21 -9.14 15.40
N GLY A 172 -10.21 -7.89 15.86
CA GLY A 172 -11.08 -6.86 15.31
C GLY A 172 -10.52 -6.39 13.97
N PHE A 173 -11.37 -6.27 12.95
CA PHE A 173 -10.96 -5.83 11.63
C PHE A 173 -11.90 -4.77 11.05
N GLU A 174 -11.36 -3.95 10.15
CA GLU A 174 -12.04 -2.89 9.44
C GLU A 174 -11.67 -2.95 7.95
N SER A 175 -12.57 -2.47 7.09
CA SER A 175 -12.29 -2.34 5.66
C SER A 175 -11.62 -1.00 5.35
N GLY A 176 -10.62 -1.02 4.48
CA GLY A 176 -9.89 0.17 4.05
C GLY A 176 -9.44 0.08 2.58
N PRO A 177 -8.59 1.01 2.13
CA PRO A 177 -8.06 0.99 0.77
C PRO A 177 -7.23 -0.27 0.50
N ARG A 178 -7.27 -0.79 -0.73
CA ARG A 178 -6.44 -1.94 -1.13
C ARG A 178 -5.05 -1.45 -1.52
N THR A 179 -4.04 -2.23 -1.19
CA THR A 179 -2.64 -1.99 -1.59
C THR A 179 -2.05 -3.25 -2.21
N GLU A 180 -0.86 -3.16 -2.79
CA GLU A 180 -0.15 -4.34 -3.32
C GLU A 180 0.19 -5.35 -2.20
N GLN A 181 0.50 -4.84 -1.01
CA GLN A 181 0.84 -5.65 0.16
C GLN A 181 -0.41 -6.17 0.89
N ASN A 182 -1.53 -5.44 0.83
CA ASN A 182 -2.83 -5.81 1.37
C ASN A 182 -3.91 -5.70 0.27
N PRO A 183 -3.98 -6.68 -0.65
CA PRO A 183 -4.92 -6.64 -1.77
C PRO A 183 -6.38 -6.84 -1.33
N TRP A 184 -6.61 -7.34 -0.12
CA TRP A 184 -7.95 -7.53 0.43
C TRP A 184 -8.55 -6.23 0.96
N GLY A 185 -7.71 -5.29 1.41
CA GLY A 185 -8.16 -4.05 2.06
C GLY A 185 -8.79 -4.31 3.42
N VAL A 186 -8.33 -5.35 4.12
CA VAL A 186 -8.77 -5.72 5.47
C VAL A 186 -7.67 -5.34 6.44
N TYR A 187 -8.00 -4.51 7.42
CA TYR A 187 -7.05 -3.98 8.39
C TYR A 187 -7.42 -4.41 9.80
N ILE A 188 -6.47 -4.95 10.55
CA ILE A 188 -6.64 -5.35 11.94
C ILE A 188 -6.59 -4.10 12.82
N SER A 189 -7.68 -3.84 13.53
CA SER A 189 -7.81 -2.72 14.47
C SER A 189 -7.48 -3.14 15.90
N LYS A 190 -7.75 -4.41 16.26
CA LYS A 190 -7.52 -4.93 17.61
C LYS A 190 -7.09 -6.40 17.57
N GLU A 191 -6.14 -6.75 18.41
CA GLU A 191 -5.70 -8.13 18.62
C GLU A 191 -5.87 -8.46 20.10
N LYS A 192 -6.59 -9.54 20.41
CA LYS A 192 -6.74 -10.05 21.77
C LYS A 192 -6.45 -11.54 21.78
N GLU A 193 -5.46 -11.93 22.58
CA GLU A 193 -5.11 -13.33 22.81
C GLU A 193 -5.71 -13.80 24.13
N TYR A 194 -6.38 -14.96 24.09
CA TYR A 194 -6.88 -15.62 25.29
C TYR A 194 -5.84 -16.66 25.71
N SER A 195 -5.23 -16.45 26.88
CA SER A 195 -4.45 -17.49 27.54
C SER A 195 -5.40 -18.57 28.07
N PRO A 196 -5.03 -19.86 28.00
CA PRO A 196 -5.73 -20.90 28.75
C PRO A 196 -5.75 -20.62 30.25
#